data_AF-A0A1S2QXM8-F1
#
_entry.id   AF-A0A1S2QXM8-F1
#
_cell.length_a   1.000
_cell.length_b   1.000
_cell.length_c   1.000
_cell.angle_alpha   90.00
_cell.angle_beta   90.00
_cell.angle_gamma   90.00
#
_symmetry.space_group_name_H-M   'P 1'
#
loop_
_entity.id
_entity.type
_entity.pdbx_description
1 polymer ?
#
loop_
_entity_poly.entity_id
_entity_poly.type
_entity_poly.pdbx_seq_one_letter_code
_entity_poly.pdbx_strand_id
1 'polypeptide(L)' 'MLLKNALELSKSINEDRWIMYDAVQNKGIFDTEVRKISQQLNKKIIALQKMMNEMDPLP' A
#
# COMPACT_ATOMS: atom_id res chain seq x y z
N MET A 1 -1.61 19.12 6.89
CA MET A 1 -2.48 18.06 6.32
C MET A 1 -1.72 16.82 5.84
N LEU A 2 -0.41 16.91 5.58
CA LEU A 2 0.40 15.79 5.09
C LEU A 2 0.40 14.55 6.03
N LEU A 3 0.47 14.75 7.35
CA LEU A 3 0.30 13.69 8.36
C LEU A 3 -1.05 12.96 8.26
N LYS A 4 -2.15 13.69 8.03
CA LYS A 4 -3.49 13.10 7.87
C LYS A 4 -3.55 12.23 6.61
N ASN A 5 -3.04 12.75 5.50
CA ASN A 5 -2.98 12.02 4.23
C ASN A 5 -2.12 10.75 4.35
N ALA A 6 -0.97 10.85 5.04
CA ALA A 6 -0.10 9.70 5.31
C ALA A 6 -0.81 8.65 6.18
N LEU A 7 -1.57 9.07 7.18
CA LEU A 7 -2.36 8.17 8.03
C LEU A 7 -3.47 7.45 7.25
N GLU A 8 -4.22 8.19 6.42
CA GLU A 8 -5.26 7.62 5.55
C GLU A 8 -4.68 6.64 4.54
N LEU A 9 -3.55 7.00 3.91
CA LEU A 9 -2.84 6.12 2.98
C LEU A 9 -2.33 4.85 3.67
N SER A 10 -1.79 4.96 4.89
CA SER A 10 -1.35 3.82 5.70
C SER A 10 -2.51 2.86 6.01
N LYS A 11 -3.68 3.39 6.38
CA LYS A 11 -4.89 2.56 6.58
C LYS A 11 -5.29 1.82 5.30
N SER A 12 -5.33 2.53 4.17
CA SER A 12 -5.67 1.93 2.89
C SER A 12 -4.67 0.86 2.43
N ILE A 13 -3.37 1.00 2.75
CA ILE A 13 -2.37 -0.06 2.50
C ILE A 13 -2.69 -1.32 3.31
N ASN A 14 -3.10 -1.18 4.57
CA ASN A 14 -3.45 -2.31 5.41
C ASN A 14 -4.72 -3.02 4.92
N GLU A 15 -5.72 -2.28 4.48
CA GLU A 15 -6.93 -2.83 3.84
C GLU A 15 -6.58 -3.63 2.58
N ASP A 16 -5.80 -3.05 1.67
CA ASP A 16 -5.35 -3.74 0.45
C ASP A 16 -4.53 -5.00 0.75
N ARG A 17 -3.72 -5.01 1.83
CA ARG A 17 -2.97 -6.20 2.26
C ARG A 17 -3.91 -7.33 2.65
N TRP A 18 -4.96 -7.03 3.40
CA TRP A 18 -5.98 -8.02 3.75
C TRP A 18 -6.70 -8.58 2.52
N ILE A 19 -7.09 -7.70 1.61
CA ILE A 19 -7.71 -8.09 0.33
C ILE A 19 -6.77 -8.98 -0.48
N MET A 20 -5.47 -8.65 -0.53
CA MET A 20 -4.49 -9.48 -1.23
C MET A 20 -4.33 -10.86 -0.59
N TYR A 21 -4.29 -10.94 0.75
CA TYR A 21 -4.17 -12.23 1.44
C TYR A 21 -5.38 -13.13 1.21
N ASP A 22 -6.59 -12.57 1.27
CA ASP A 22 -7.80 -13.30 0.93
C ASP A 22 -7.78 -13.77 -0.54
N ALA A 23 -7.40 -12.89 -1.47
CA ALA A 23 -7.29 -13.23 -2.88
C ALA A 23 -6.24 -14.34 -3.14
N VAL A 24 -5.10 -14.31 -2.44
CA VAL A 24 -4.06 -15.34 -2.53
C VAL A 24 -4.57 -16.68 -2.03
N GLN A 25 -5.30 -16.71 -0.91
CA GLN A 25 -5.87 -17.94 -0.37
C GLN A 25 -6.89 -18.56 -1.31
N ASN A 26 -7.69 -17.74 -1.99
CA ASN A 26 -8.76 -18.20 -2.87
C ASN A 26 -8.31 -18.52 -4.30
N LYS A 27 -7.32 -17.79 -4.85
CA LYS A 27 -6.98 -17.82 -6.28
C LYS A 27 -5.51 -18.20 -6.56
N GLY A 28 -4.65 -18.15 -5.54
CA GLY A 28 -3.22 -18.42 -5.65
C GLY A 28 -2.38 -17.20 -6.03
N ILE A 29 -1.07 -17.28 -5.77
CA ILE A 29 -0.13 -16.15 -5.89
C ILE A 29 0.09 -15.63 -7.32
N PHE A 30 -0.17 -16.46 -8.33
CA PHE A 30 0.02 -16.11 -9.74
C PHE A 30 -1.25 -15.58 -10.40
N ASP A 31 -2.35 -15.49 -9.65
CA ASP A 31 -3.60 -14.96 -10.16
C ASP A 31 -3.47 -13.49 -10.59
N THR A 32 -4.19 -13.12 -11.65
CA THR A 32 -4.11 -11.78 -12.23
C THR A 32 -4.64 -10.71 -11.29
N GLU A 33 -5.64 -11.02 -10.47
CA GLU A 33 -6.19 -10.11 -9.46
C GLU A 33 -5.21 -9.88 -8.32
N VAL A 34 -4.59 -10.95 -7.81
CA VAL A 34 -3.50 -10.87 -6.82
C VAL A 34 -2.37 -9.97 -7.34
N ARG A 35 -1.97 -10.15 -8.61
CA ARG A 35 -0.94 -9.31 -9.24
C ARG A 35 -1.36 -7.84 -9.30
N LYS A 36 -2.61 -7.53 -9.63
CA LYS A 36 -3.14 -6.16 -9.67
C LYS A 36 -3.11 -5.51 -8.29
N ILE A 37 -3.54 -6.23 -7.26
CA ILE A 37 -3.55 -5.73 -5.87
C ILE A 37 -2.09 -5.48 -5.41
N SER A 38 -1.18 -6.41 -5.68
CA SER A 38 0.25 -6.24 -5.38
C SER A 38 0.86 -4.99 -6.04
N GLN A 39 0.53 -4.73 -7.31
CA GLN A 39 0.98 -3.52 -8.01
C GLN A 39 0.41 -2.23 -7.39
N GLN A 40 -0.87 -2.24 -6.97
CA GLN A 40 -1.49 -1.10 -6.30
C GLN A 40 -0.86 -0.85 -4.93
N LEU A 41 -0.63 -1.90 -4.14
CA LEU A 41 0.09 -1.83 -2.86
C LEU A 41 1.46 -1.19 -3.03
N ASN A 42 2.23 -1.62 -4.04
CA ASN A 42 3.56 -1.07 -4.28
C ASN A 42 3.51 0.45 -4.56
N LYS A 43 2.54 0.91 -5.36
CA LYS A 43 2.33 2.34 -5.63
C LYS A 43 1.99 3.12 -4.35
N LYS A 44 1.09 2.58 -3.51
CA LYS A 44 0.70 3.21 -2.24
C LYS A 44 1.87 3.29 -1.26
N ILE A 45 2.68 2.23 -1.16
CA ILE A 45 3.88 2.20 -0.29
C ILE A 45 4.89 3.26 -0.74
N ILE A 46 5.19 3.35 -2.05
CA ILE A 46 6.10 4.36 -2.58
C ILE A 46 5.58 5.78 -2.30
N ALA A 47 4.27 6.02 -2.46
CA ALA A 47 3.68 7.32 -2.14
C ALA A 47 3.81 7.67 -0.65
N LEU A 48 3.59 6.70 0.24
CA LEU A 48 3.76 6.91 1.68
C LEU A 48 5.22 7.22 2.04
N GLN A 49 6.17 6.50 1.45
CA GLN A 49 7.61 6.75 1.65
C GLN A 49 8.00 8.16 1.22
N LYS A 50 7.48 8.65 0.08
CA LYS A 50 7.70 10.04 -0.36
C LYS A 50 7.15 11.04 0.65
N MET A 51 5.93 10.84 1.14
CA MET A 51 5.34 11.69 2.18
C MET A 51 6.18 11.67 3.46
N MET A 52 6.72 10.52 3.86
CA MET A 52 7.60 10.43 5.04
C MET A 52 8.90 11.20 4.84
N ASN A 53 9.53 11.11 3.66
CA ASN A 53 10.74 11.88 3.35
C ASN A 53 10.48 13.39 3.26
N GLU A 54 9.27 13.82 2.91
CA GLU A 54 8.86 15.23 2.94
C GLU A 54 8.62 15.75 4.37
N MET A 55 8.30 14.86 5.32
CA MET A 55 8.13 15.21 6.74
C MET A 55 9.45 15.28 7.49
N ASP A 56 10.42 14.46 7.10
CA ASP A 56 11.76 14.40 7.69
C ASP A 56 12.78 14.83 6.62
N PRO A 57 13.10 16.14 6.50
CA PRO A 57 14.25 16.54 5.73
C PRO A 57 15.46 16.02 6.49
N LEU A 58 16.00 14.86 6.06
CA LEU A 58 17.28 14.37 6.54
C LEU A 58 18.30 15.53 6.52
N PRO A 59 19.06 15.74 7.61
CA PRO A 59 20.16 16.72 7.62
C PRO A 59 21.23 16.40 6.57
#